data_AF-A0A2G2VRT4-F1
#
_entry.id   AF-A0A2G2VRT4-F1
#
_cell.length_a   1.000
_cell.length_b   1.000
_cell.length_c   1.000
_cell.angle_alpha   90.00
_cell.angle_beta   90.00
_cell.angle_gamma   90.00
#
_symmetry.space_group_name_H-M   'P 1'
#
loop_
_entity.id
_entity.type
_entity.pdbx_description
1 polymer ?
#
loop_
_entity_poly.entity_id
_entity_poly.type
_entity_poly.pdbx_seq_one_letter_code
_entity_poly.pdbx_strand_id
1 'polypeptide(L)'
;MENQSIFSSSSSSMEKVHFRTKVLSRHLNQETPILNAMHQSFPCLSYNPPELSEPSSVFDIKEMRKLMDGHNLEERDWCFGLMLKSKLFNPIKMGGKVFVFPDYNQCKEQQREITMRRIEYLVEHGSIEKWFTGKGPENELRNFARGECASIFDHSLGIKLGVHLFLCYKPPELSEPSAVFNIKEMRKLVDGHNLKEREWLFGLMLQSNLFNPIERGGKVFVSHDYSQSKEQQREITMRRIEYLLEHGVFKKWFTGKGPENEWRKLAFSDCVGVFDYSLSIKLGVHLTLWSQLREKLSILEA
;
A
#
# COMPACT_ATOMS: atom_id res chain seq x y z
N MET A 1 8.80 21.11 55.20
CA MET A 1 7.74 21.94 54.59
C MET A 1 8.26 22.40 53.26
N GLU A 2 7.88 21.67 52.22
CA GLU A 2 8.00 22.08 50.83
C GLU A 2 7.08 23.26 50.56
N ASN A 3 7.49 24.18 49.71
CA ASN A 3 6.57 24.88 48.83
C ASN A 3 7.22 25.09 47.47
N GLN A 4 6.63 24.41 46.49
CA GLN A 4 6.84 24.51 45.06
C GLN A 4 6.33 25.86 44.51
N SER A 5 6.40 25.97 43.17
CA SER A 5 5.78 26.96 42.28
C SER A 5 6.69 28.14 41.88
N ILE A 6 6.95 28.51 40.63
CA ILE A 6 6.44 28.15 39.29
C ILE A 6 7.56 28.49 38.29
N PHE A 7 8.02 27.53 37.48
CA PHE A 7 8.70 27.83 36.22
C PHE A 7 7.61 28.07 35.17
N SER A 8 7.34 29.34 34.83
CA SER A 8 6.47 29.68 33.71
C SER A 8 7.27 29.88 32.43
N SER A 9 7.01 28.98 31.50
CA SER A 9 7.40 29.01 30.10
C SER A 9 6.75 30.19 29.37
N SER A 10 7.54 31.07 28.73
CA SER A 10 6.99 32.05 27.79
C SER A 10 7.80 32.32 26.52
N SER A 11 8.90 31.60 26.23
CA SER A 11 9.72 31.88 25.02
C SER A 11 9.29 31.16 23.72
N SER A 12 8.23 30.34 23.70
CA SER A 12 7.99 29.41 22.57
C SER A 12 7.19 29.95 21.37
N SER A 13 6.52 31.10 21.48
CA SER A 13 5.64 31.64 20.42
C SER A 13 6.35 32.66 19.52
N MET A 14 7.01 33.64 20.14
CA MET A 14 7.56 34.79 19.43
C MET A 14 8.81 34.42 18.61
N GLU A 15 9.63 33.48 19.09
CA GLU A 15 10.77 32.93 18.34
C GLU A 15 10.33 32.13 17.11
N LYS A 16 9.24 31.36 17.21
CA LYS A 16 8.70 30.60 16.07
C LYS A 16 8.09 31.51 15.02
N VAL A 17 7.38 32.55 15.45
CA VAL A 17 6.86 33.58 14.54
C VAL A 17 8.02 34.32 13.88
N HIS A 18 9.05 34.70 14.64
CA HIS A 18 10.20 35.41 14.09
C HIS A 18 10.99 34.55 13.09
N PHE A 19 11.18 33.25 13.37
CA PHE A 19 11.79 32.30 12.46
C PHE A 19 10.98 32.14 11.17
N ARG A 20 9.66 31.95 11.27
CA ARG A 20 8.76 31.83 10.11
C ARG A 20 8.78 33.10 9.25
N THR A 21 8.70 34.27 9.88
CA THR A 21 8.77 35.56 9.19
C THR A 21 10.14 35.74 8.51
N LYS A 22 11.24 35.33 9.15
CA LYS A 22 12.58 35.41 8.57
C LYS A 22 12.74 34.48 7.35
N VAL A 23 12.20 33.27 7.43
CA VAL A 23 12.22 32.30 6.31
C VAL A 23 11.36 32.80 5.14
N LEU A 24 10.15 33.27 5.41
CA LEU A 24 9.24 33.80 4.37
C LEU A 24 9.77 35.09 3.75
N SER A 25 10.28 36.02 4.56
CA SER A 25 10.86 37.28 4.09
C SER A 25 12.10 37.03 3.21
N ARG A 26 12.91 36.02 3.52
CA ARG A 26 14.05 35.62 2.68
C ARG A 26 13.64 35.00 1.35
N HIS A 27 12.48 34.33 1.30
CA HIS A 27 11.93 33.80 0.05
C HIS A 27 11.26 34.88 -0.80
N LEU A 28 10.60 35.85 -0.17
CA LEU A 28 9.84 36.90 -0.86
C LEU A 28 10.72 38.09 -1.29
N ASN A 29 11.75 38.42 -0.51
CA ASN A 29 12.65 39.55 -0.77
C ASN A 29 13.99 39.09 -1.36
N GLN A 30 14.00 38.08 -2.23
CA GLN A 30 15.16 37.88 -3.08
C GLN A 30 15.33 39.15 -3.94
N GLU A 31 16.23 40.03 -3.50
CA GLU A 31 16.75 41.11 -4.32
C GLU A 31 17.36 40.46 -5.57
N THR A 32 16.63 40.59 -6.67
CA THR A 32 17.04 40.16 -8.00
C THR A 32 18.41 40.77 -8.33
N PRO A 33 19.48 39.98 -8.55
CA PRO A 33 20.54 40.42 -9.44
C PRO A 33 19.96 40.33 -10.85
N ILE A 34 19.66 41.49 -11.42
CA ILE A 34 19.17 41.66 -12.79
C ILE A 34 20.23 41.12 -13.76
N LEU A 35 19.95 40.01 -14.46
CA LEU A 35 19.81 39.92 -15.92
C LEU A 35 19.57 38.45 -16.37
N ASN A 36 18.51 38.22 -17.15
CA ASN A 36 18.31 37.05 -18.03
C ASN A 36 18.02 35.65 -17.44
N ALA A 37 17.16 35.55 -16.43
CA ALA A 37 16.45 34.30 -16.14
C ALA A 37 14.93 34.52 -16.24
N MET A 38 14.43 34.70 -17.47
CA MET A 38 12.99 34.60 -17.73
C MET A 38 12.51 33.22 -17.23
N HIS A 39 11.60 33.24 -16.23
CA HIS A 39 10.72 32.13 -15.89
C HIS A 39 11.36 30.77 -15.60
N GLN A 40 12.42 30.69 -14.79
CA GLN A 40 12.67 29.43 -14.09
C GLN A 40 11.68 29.31 -12.95
N SER A 41 10.51 28.71 -13.23
CA SER A 41 9.53 28.40 -12.20
C SER A 41 10.20 27.57 -11.12
N PHE A 42 10.13 28.02 -9.86
CA PHE A 42 10.63 27.22 -8.74
C PHE A 42 10.04 25.80 -8.81
N PRO A 43 10.82 24.73 -8.61
CA PRO A 43 10.36 23.34 -8.76
C PRO A 43 9.16 22.97 -7.88
N CYS A 44 8.95 23.70 -6.78
CA CYS A 44 7.80 23.56 -5.88
C CYS A 44 6.55 24.33 -6.32
N LEU A 45 6.65 25.20 -7.33
CA LEU A 45 5.56 26.02 -7.88
C LEU A 45 5.17 25.62 -9.31
N SER A 46 5.93 24.74 -9.95
CA SER A 46 5.62 24.18 -11.27
C SER A 46 5.72 22.67 -11.22
N TYR A 47 4.55 22.02 -11.26
CA TYR A 47 4.48 20.60 -11.49
C TYR A 47 4.62 20.35 -12.99
N ASN A 48 5.77 19.84 -13.40
CA ASN A 48 5.89 19.17 -14.68
C ASN A 48 5.63 17.67 -14.43
N PRO A 49 4.62 17.08 -15.09
CA PRO A 49 4.38 15.65 -14.96
C PRO A 49 5.62 14.86 -15.43
N PRO A 50 5.94 13.72 -14.78
CA PRO A 50 7.09 12.90 -15.15
C PRO A 50 7.16 12.56 -16.64
N GLU A 51 6.02 12.42 -17.31
CA GLU A 51 5.93 12.17 -18.76
C GLU A 51 6.48 13.32 -19.62
N LEU A 52 6.60 14.53 -19.06
CA LEU A 52 7.14 15.71 -19.74
C LEU A 52 8.52 16.12 -19.19
N SER A 53 8.86 15.73 -17.95
CA SER A 53 10.15 16.10 -17.33
C SER A 53 11.22 15.03 -17.49
N GLU A 54 10.84 13.76 -17.60
CA GLU A 54 11.78 12.64 -17.63
C GLU A 54 12.08 12.17 -19.06
N PRO A 55 13.31 11.74 -19.34
CA PRO A 55 13.64 11.07 -20.59
C PRO A 55 12.80 9.79 -20.77
N SER A 56 12.53 9.43 -22.02
CA SER A 56 11.81 8.20 -22.34
C SER A 56 12.51 6.97 -21.77
N SER A 57 11.72 5.93 -21.43
CA SER A 57 12.25 4.71 -20.83
C SER A 57 13.35 4.08 -21.69
N VAL A 58 14.41 3.60 -21.04
CA VAL A 58 15.53 2.91 -21.69
C VAL A 58 15.17 1.51 -22.17
N PHE A 59 14.02 1.00 -21.76
CA PHE A 59 13.49 -0.32 -22.11
C PHE A 59 12.14 -0.18 -22.83
N ASP A 60 11.81 -1.22 -23.62
CA ASP A 60 10.51 -1.33 -24.26
C ASP A 60 9.43 -1.60 -23.19
N ILE A 61 8.50 -0.66 -23.03
CA ILE A 61 7.40 -0.73 -22.08
C ILE A 61 6.50 -1.93 -22.36
N LYS A 62 6.28 -2.30 -23.63
CA LYS A 62 5.44 -3.45 -23.98
C LYS A 62 6.07 -4.77 -23.56
N GLU A 63 7.37 -4.91 -23.77
CA GLU A 63 8.10 -6.11 -23.34
C GLU A 63 8.21 -6.18 -21.81
N MET A 64 8.46 -5.04 -21.14
CA MET A 64 8.45 -4.99 -19.68
C MET A 64 7.08 -5.35 -19.12
N ARG A 65 6.00 -4.89 -19.76
CA ARG A 65 4.65 -5.24 -19.37
C ARG A 65 4.36 -6.74 -19.53
N LYS A 66 4.79 -7.36 -20.64
CA LYS A 66 4.70 -8.83 -20.81
C LYS A 66 5.42 -9.57 -19.70
N LEU A 67 6.61 -9.11 -19.33
CA LEU A 67 7.38 -9.70 -18.24
C LEU A 67 6.69 -9.55 -16.88
N MET A 68 6.14 -8.37 -16.58
CA MET A 68 5.53 -8.07 -15.27
C MET A 68 4.13 -8.66 -15.11
N ASP A 69 3.27 -8.55 -16.13
CA ASP A 69 1.89 -9.06 -16.09
C ASP A 69 1.83 -10.58 -16.33
N GLY A 70 2.81 -11.14 -17.04
CA GLY A 70 3.04 -12.58 -17.26
C GLY A 70 2.03 -13.31 -18.14
N HIS A 71 0.74 -12.96 -18.06
CA HIS A 71 -0.36 -13.65 -18.74
C HIS A 71 -1.57 -12.74 -19.00
N ASN A 72 -2.45 -13.17 -19.92
CA ASN A 72 -3.75 -12.56 -20.27
C ASN A 72 -3.72 -11.02 -20.46
N LEU A 73 -2.68 -10.48 -21.10
CA LEU A 73 -2.50 -9.04 -21.29
C LEU A 73 -3.68 -8.37 -22.01
N GLU A 74 -4.20 -9.02 -23.06
CA GLU A 74 -5.33 -8.50 -23.83
C GLU A 74 -6.60 -8.39 -22.97
N GLU A 75 -6.82 -9.35 -22.07
CA GLU A 75 -7.96 -9.32 -21.14
C GLU A 75 -7.81 -8.20 -20.11
N ARG A 76 -6.59 -7.93 -19.64
CA ARG A 76 -6.30 -6.79 -18.75
C ARG A 76 -6.60 -5.46 -19.46
N ASP A 77 -6.10 -5.31 -20.69
CA ASP A 77 -6.36 -4.12 -21.51
C ASP A 77 -7.83 -3.90 -21.80
N TRP A 78 -8.54 -4.98 -22.12
CA TRP A 78 -9.97 -4.94 -22.35
C TRP A 78 -10.74 -4.55 -21.08
N CYS A 79 -10.38 -5.11 -19.92
CA CYS A 79 -11.00 -4.78 -18.64
C CYS A 79 -10.82 -3.29 -18.27
N PHE A 80 -9.59 -2.76 -18.40
CA PHE A 80 -9.35 -1.32 -18.20
C PHE A 80 -10.08 -0.47 -19.25
N GLY A 81 -10.16 -0.94 -20.49
CA GLY A 81 -10.94 -0.32 -21.55
C GLY A 81 -12.44 -0.19 -21.21
N LEU A 82 -13.03 -1.19 -20.55
CA LEU A 82 -14.41 -1.12 -20.06
C LEU A 82 -14.59 -0.06 -18.98
N MET A 83 -13.64 0.04 -18.05
CA MET A 83 -13.68 1.05 -16.98
C MET A 83 -13.59 2.46 -17.55
N LEU A 84 -12.68 2.69 -18.50
CA LEU A 84 -12.47 3.99 -19.15
C LEU A 84 -13.72 4.51 -19.89
N LYS A 85 -14.58 3.62 -20.37
CA LYS A 85 -15.79 3.97 -21.14
C LYS A 85 -16.99 4.35 -20.29
N SER A 86 -17.00 4.03 -19.00
CA SER A 86 -18.17 4.22 -18.15
C SER A 86 -17.97 5.30 -17.10
N LYS A 87 -18.99 6.14 -16.93
CA LYS A 87 -19.03 7.19 -15.89
C LYS A 87 -19.01 6.61 -14.47
N LEU A 88 -19.36 5.33 -14.30
CA LEU A 88 -19.33 4.65 -12.99
C LEU A 88 -17.91 4.60 -12.40
N PHE A 89 -16.88 4.66 -13.25
CA PHE A 89 -15.46 4.63 -12.85
C PHE A 89 -14.82 6.02 -12.81
N ASN A 90 -15.64 7.07 -12.88
CA ASN A 90 -15.22 8.47 -12.75
C ASN A 90 -14.04 8.84 -13.67
N PRO A 91 -14.24 8.79 -15.01
CA PRO A 91 -13.19 9.10 -15.96
C PRO A 91 -12.83 10.60 -15.91
N ILE A 92 -11.56 10.91 -15.73
CA ILE A 92 -11.00 12.26 -15.79
C ILE A 92 -10.01 12.40 -16.93
N LYS A 93 -10.14 13.50 -17.69
CA LYS A 93 -9.21 13.89 -18.74
C LYS A 93 -8.13 14.80 -18.18
N MET A 94 -6.88 14.36 -18.22
CA MET A 94 -5.72 15.14 -17.81
C MET A 94 -4.56 14.90 -18.79
N GLY A 95 -3.90 15.97 -19.25
CA GLY A 95 -2.74 15.86 -20.13
C GLY A 95 -2.98 15.06 -21.42
N GLY A 96 -4.18 15.13 -21.99
CA GLY A 96 -4.55 14.37 -23.19
C GLY A 96 -4.83 12.87 -22.97
N LYS A 97 -4.74 12.38 -21.72
CA LYS A 97 -5.05 11.00 -21.33
C LYS A 97 -6.36 10.96 -20.51
N VAL A 98 -6.99 9.78 -20.50
CA VAL A 98 -8.16 9.49 -19.64
C VAL A 98 -7.71 8.58 -18.52
N PHE A 99 -8.00 8.97 -17.29
CA PHE A 99 -7.75 8.20 -16.07
C PHE A 99 -9.08 7.83 -15.42
N VAL A 100 -9.11 6.74 -14.66
CA VAL A 100 -10.26 6.35 -13.83
C VAL A 100 -9.79 6.20 -12.40
N PHE A 101 -10.62 6.61 -11.44
CA PHE A 101 -10.31 6.44 -10.01
C PHE A 101 -11.59 6.47 -9.16
N PRO A 102 -11.59 5.87 -7.97
CA PRO A 102 -12.72 5.95 -7.05
C PRO A 102 -13.01 7.40 -6.61
N ASP A 103 -14.28 7.78 -6.54
CA ASP A 103 -14.67 9.11 -6.03
C ASP A 103 -14.56 9.16 -4.49
N TYR A 104 -13.42 9.62 -3.99
CA TYR A 104 -13.13 9.69 -2.56
C TYR A 104 -13.98 10.71 -1.79
N ASN A 105 -14.87 11.47 -2.43
CA ASN A 105 -15.77 12.40 -1.76
C ASN A 105 -17.12 11.77 -1.36
N GLN A 106 -17.36 10.51 -1.74
CA GLN A 106 -18.61 9.80 -1.42
C GLN A 106 -18.61 9.20 -0.01
N CYS A 107 -19.79 9.17 0.62
CA CYS A 107 -19.96 8.48 1.90
C CYS A 107 -19.91 6.95 1.74
N LYS A 108 -19.86 6.21 2.86
CA LYS A 108 -19.80 4.74 2.84
C LYS A 108 -21.00 4.10 2.15
N GLU A 109 -22.21 4.64 2.32
CA GLU A 109 -23.43 4.13 1.68
C GLU A 109 -23.36 4.28 0.16
N GLN A 110 -22.96 5.46 -0.30
CA GLN A 110 -22.77 5.76 -1.72
C GLN A 110 -21.69 4.88 -2.34
N GLN A 111 -20.56 4.68 -1.64
CA GLN A 111 -19.51 3.77 -2.07
C GLN A 111 -20.00 2.32 -2.19
N ARG A 112 -20.83 1.85 -1.25
CA ARG A 112 -21.42 0.51 -1.32
C ARG A 112 -22.35 0.38 -2.52
N GLU A 113 -23.19 1.38 -2.79
CA GLU A 113 -24.12 1.37 -3.90
C GLU A 113 -23.40 1.44 -5.26
N ILE A 114 -22.49 2.40 -5.44
CA ILE A 114 -21.77 2.57 -6.71
C ILE A 114 -20.92 1.35 -7.03
N THR A 115 -20.36 0.67 -6.01
CA THR A 115 -19.61 -0.57 -6.22
C THR A 115 -20.50 -1.68 -6.76
N MET A 116 -21.74 -1.81 -6.27
CA MET A 116 -22.68 -2.80 -6.83
C MET A 116 -23.05 -2.46 -8.28
N ARG A 117 -23.28 -1.17 -8.61
CA ARG A 117 -23.54 -0.74 -9.99
C ARG A 117 -22.35 -0.99 -10.93
N ARG A 118 -21.11 -0.84 -10.42
CA ARG A 118 -19.89 -1.22 -11.17
C ARG A 118 -19.84 -2.71 -11.46
N ILE A 119 -20.18 -3.55 -10.47
CA ILE A 119 -20.24 -5.01 -10.65
C ILE A 119 -21.29 -5.35 -11.72
N GLU A 120 -22.49 -4.79 -11.62
CA GLU A 120 -23.56 -4.97 -12.61
C GLU A 120 -23.09 -4.62 -14.02
N TYR A 121 -22.48 -3.44 -14.19
CA TYR A 121 -21.90 -3.03 -15.47
C TYR A 121 -20.84 -4.01 -15.99
N LEU A 122 -19.96 -4.51 -15.12
CA LEU A 122 -18.93 -5.49 -15.50
C LEU A 122 -19.56 -6.84 -15.91
N VAL A 123 -20.66 -7.26 -15.28
CA VAL A 123 -21.42 -8.45 -15.67
C VAL A 123 -22.05 -8.26 -17.04
N GLU A 124 -22.76 -7.16 -17.27
CA GLU A 124 -23.44 -6.84 -18.53
C GLU A 124 -22.50 -6.83 -19.73
N HIS A 125 -21.25 -6.42 -19.52
CA HIS A 125 -20.23 -6.32 -20.56
C HIS A 125 -19.32 -7.55 -20.62
N GLY A 126 -19.69 -8.65 -19.96
CA GLY A 126 -18.99 -9.94 -20.05
C GLY A 126 -17.64 -10.00 -19.32
N SER A 127 -17.26 -8.96 -18.56
CA SER A 127 -16.02 -8.97 -17.79
C SER A 127 -16.01 -10.07 -16.73
N ILE A 128 -17.20 -10.47 -16.27
CA ILE A 128 -17.39 -11.54 -15.29
C ILE A 128 -17.97 -12.81 -15.98
N GLU A 129 -17.87 -12.91 -17.31
CA GLU A 129 -18.28 -14.12 -18.02
C GLU A 129 -17.41 -15.32 -17.61
N LYS A 130 -18.05 -16.47 -17.34
CA LYS A 130 -17.40 -17.72 -16.90
C LYS A 130 -16.60 -17.60 -15.60
N TRP A 131 -16.85 -16.54 -14.84
CA TRP A 131 -16.21 -16.33 -13.54
C TRP A 131 -16.51 -17.46 -12.55
N PHE A 132 -17.73 -18.01 -12.57
CA PHE A 132 -18.15 -19.14 -11.73
C PHE A 132 -18.36 -20.46 -12.46
N THR A 133 -18.49 -20.42 -13.79
CA THR A 133 -18.88 -21.59 -14.59
C THR A 133 -17.75 -22.12 -15.46
N GLY A 134 -16.72 -21.32 -15.69
CA GLY A 134 -15.54 -21.74 -16.44
C GLY A 134 -14.67 -22.69 -15.62
N LYS A 135 -14.07 -23.66 -16.29
CA LYS A 135 -13.22 -24.69 -15.69
C LYS A 135 -11.82 -24.64 -16.30
N GLY A 136 -10.85 -25.11 -15.53
CA GLY A 136 -9.48 -25.31 -15.95
C GLY A 136 -8.56 -24.08 -15.78
N PRO A 137 -7.23 -24.29 -15.87
CA PRO A 137 -6.23 -23.29 -15.49
C PRO A 137 -6.32 -21.98 -16.28
N GLU A 138 -6.67 -22.05 -17.57
CA GLU A 138 -6.78 -20.86 -18.42
C GLU A 138 -7.92 -19.93 -17.97
N ASN A 139 -9.04 -20.51 -17.51
CA ASN A 139 -10.15 -19.72 -16.98
C ASN A 139 -9.80 -19.07 -15.63
N GLU A 140 -9.05 -19.80 -14.79
CA GLU A 140 -8.58 -19.28 -13.51
C GLU A 140 -7.63 -18.10 -13.72
N LEU A 141 -6.62 -18.24 -14.59
CA LEU A 141 -5.67 -17.17 -14.91
C LEU A 141 -6.37 -15.94 -15.50
N ARG A 142 -7.39 -16.14 -16.35
CA ARG A 142 -8.22 -15.04 -16.85
C ARG A 142 -8.99 -14.33 -15.73
N ASN A 143 -9.58 -15.08 -14.81
CA ASN A 143 -10.29 -14.51 -13.65
C ASN A 143 -9.33 -13.75 -12.71
N PHE A 144 -8.12 -14.29 -12.48
CA PHE A 144 -7.06 -13.61 -11.74
C PHE A 144 -6.70 -12.27 -12.38
N ALA A 145 -6.41 -12.27 -13.69
CA ALA A 145 -6.03 -11.05 -14.41
C ALA A 145 -7.11 -9.96 -14.32
N ARG A 146 -8.39 -10.34 -14.46
CA ARG A 146 -9.51 -9.40 -14.34
C ARG A 146 -9.75 -8.94 -12.89
N GLY A 147 -9.54 -9.83 -11.91
CA GLY A 147 -9.63 -9.51 -10.48
C GLY A 147 -8.53 -8.53 -10.03
N GLU A 148 -7.33 -8.66 -10.58
CA GLU A 148 -6.23 -7.71 -10.37
C GLU A 148 -6.56 -6.34 -10.97
N CYS A 149 -7.10 -6.28 -12.20
CA CYS A 149 -7.57 -5.01 -12.79
C CYS A 149 -8.60 -4.30 -11.88
N ALA A 150 -9.57 -5.05 -11.35
CA ALA A 150 -10.57 -4.51 -10.42
C ALA A 150 -9.93 -4.00 -9.13
N SER A 151 -8.96 -4.73 -8.59
CA SER A 151 -8.26 -4.37 -7.34
C SER A 151 -7.31 -3.19 -7.49
N ILE A 152 -6.70 -3.02 -8.66
CA ILE A 152 -5.88 -1.85 -9.02
C ILE A 152 -6.74 -0.59 -9.06
N PHE A 153 -7.95 -0.68 -9.61
CA PHE A 153 -8.89 0.46 -9.64
C PHE A 153 -9.44 0.77 -8.24
N ASP A 154 -10.01 -0.22 -7.56
CA ASP A 154 -10.65 -0.06 -6.25
C ASP A 154 -10.56 -1.35 -5.45
N HIS A 155 -9.93 -1.28 -4.29
CA HIS A 155 -9.81 -2.41 -3.39
C HIS A 155 -11.18 -2.97 -2.96
N SER A 156 -12.20 -2.11 -2.76
CA SER A 156 -13.53 -2.56 -2.35
C SER A 156 -14.22 -3.38 -3.44
N LEU A 157 -14.10 -2.94 -4.69
CA LEU A 157 -14.55 -3.70 -5.87
C LEU A 157 -13.81 -5.03 -6.01
N GLY A 158 -12.48 -5.00 -5.88
CA GLY A 158 -11.62 -6.18 -5.93
C GLY A 158 -12.03 -7.24 -4.89
N ILE A 159 -12.20 -6.85 -3.63
CA ILE A 159 -12.64 -7.76 -2.57
C ILE A 159 -14.05 -8.29 -2.81
N LYS A 160 -15.01 -7.45 -3.24
CA LYS A 160 -16.39 -7.90 -3.50
C LYS A 160 -16.48 -8.92 -4.63
N LEU A 161 -15.65 -8.79 -5.67
CA LEU A 161 -15.54 -9.80 -6.72
C LEU A 161 -14.75 -11.03 -6.24
N GLY A 162 -13.68 -10.80 -5.48
CA GLY A 162 -12.75 -11.81 -4.99
C GLY A 162 -13.36 -12.78 -3.97
N VAL A 163 -14.25 -12.33 -3.07
CA VAL A 163 -14.90 -13.26 -2.11
C VAL A 163 -15.64 -14.38 -2.83
N HIS A 164 -16.27 -14.09 -3.97
CA HIS A 164 -16.97 -15.10 -4.73
C HIS A 164 -16.01 -16.05 -5.49
N LEU A 165 -14.87 -15.54 -5.96
CA LEU A 165 -13.86 -16.33 -6.69
C LEU A 165 -12.99 -17.21 -5.76
N PHE A 166 -12.55 -16.66 -4.62
CA PHE A 166 -11.53 -17.26 -3.77
C PHE A 166 -12.08 -17.93 -2.51
N LEU A 167 -13.25 -17.50 -2.02
CA LEU A 167 -13.80 -18.00 -0.75
C LEU A 167 -15.09 -18.80 -0.93
N CYS A 168 -15.90 -18.49 -1.94
CA CYS A 168 -17.18 -19.19 -2.18
C CYS A 168 -17.16 -20.19 -3.32
N TYR A 169 -16.29 -20.04 -4.33
CA TYR A 169 -16.18 -21.00 -5.43
C TYR A 169 -15.50 -22.28 -4.94
N LYS A 170 -16.24 -23.40 -5.02
CA LYS A 170 -15.71 -24.75 -4.81
C LYS A 170 -15.40 -25.37 -6.17
N PRO A 171 -14.15 -25.73 -6.46
CA PRO A 171 -13.83 -26.52 -7.64
C PRO A 171 -14.65 -27.83 -7.65
N PRO A 172 -15.20 -28.26 -8.79
CA PRO A 172 -15.95 -29.52 -8.88
C PRO A 172 -15.14 -30.76 -8.47
N GLU A 173 -13.81 -30.68 -8.52
CA GLU A 173 -12.87 -31.76 -8.16
C GLU A 173 -12.67 -31.90 -6.64
N LEU A 174 -13.17 -30.96 -5.85
CA LEU A 174 -13.12 -30.97 -4.38
C LEU A 174 -14.52 -31.21 -3.77
N SER A 175 -15.29 -32.12 -4.36
CA SER A 175 -16.55 -32.60 -3.79
C SER A 175 -16.32 -33.59 -2.63
N GLU A 176 -15.41 -33.25 -1.70
CA GLU A 176 -15.38 -33.87 -0.39
C GLU A 176 -16.25 -33.07 0.58
N PRO A 177 -16.97 -33.75 1.49
CA PRO A 177 -17.93 -33.11 2.38
C PRO A 177 -17.16 -32.16 3.28
N SER A 178 -17.46 -30.85 3.19
CA SER A 178 -16.98 -29.83 4.13
C SER A 178 -15.53 -30.09 4.56
N ALA A 179 -14.55 -29.83 3.70
CA ALA A 179 -13.16 -29.80 4.12
C ALA A 179 -13.06 -28.85 5.31
N VAL A 180 -13.09 -29.40 6.52
CA VAL A 180 -12.68 -28.75 7.75
C VAL A 180 -11.20 -28.59 7.54
N PHE A 181 -10.82 -27.53 6.82
CA PHE A 181 -9.43 -27.23 6.59
C PHE A 181 -8.78 -27.17 7.95
N ASN A 182 -7.81 -28.05 8.18
CA ASN A 182 -7.02 -27.97 9.38
C ASN A 182 -6.29 -26.63 9.31
N ILE A 183 -6.70 -25.68 10.17
CA ILE A 183 -6.18 -24.30 10.16
C ILE A 183 -4.64 -24.31 10.27
N LYS A 184 -4.05 -25.30 10.94
CA LYS A 184 -2.59 -25.42 11.04
C LYS A 184 -1.95 -25.83 9.70
N GLU A 185 -2.56 -26.74 8.96
CA GLU A 185 -2.07 -27.15 7.64
C GLU A 185 -2.28 -26.06 6.59
N MET A 186 -3.40 -25.34 6.63
CA MET A 186 -3.60 -24.16 5.78
C MET A 186 -2.63 -23.04 6.10
N ARG A 187 -2.31 -22.81 7.38
CA ARG A 187 -1.28 -21.84 7.77
C ARG A 187 0.07 -22.22 7.19
N LYS A 188 0.47 -23.50 7.28
CA LYS A 188 1.72 -23.98 6.66
C LYS A 188 1.73 -23.76 5.15
N LEU A 189 0.61 -23.99 4.47
CA LEU A 189 0.49 -23.82 3.03
C LEU A 189 0.53 -22.34 2.61
N VAL A 190 -0.25 -21.48 3.28
CA VAL A 190 -0.42 -20.06 2.91
C VAL A 190 0.79 -19.23 3.31
N ASP A 191 1.31 -19.40 4.52
CA ASP A 191 2.48 -18.64 4.98
C ASP A 191 3.80 -19.24 4.46
N GLY A 192 3.83 -20.56 4.15
CA GLY A 192 4.91 -21.27 3.46
C GLY A 192 6.24 -21.43 4.21
N HIS A 193 6.62 -20.46 5.05
CA HIS A 193 7.93 -20.34 5.67
C HIS A 193 7.90 -19.51 6.97
N ASN A 194 8.95 -19.64 7.80
CA ASN A 194 9.20 -18.85 9.02
C ASN A 194 8.00 -18.73 9.99
N LEU A 195 7.20 -19.79 10.13
CA LEU A 195 5.96 -19.78 10.91
C LEU A 195 6.18 -19.41 12.38
N LYS A 196 7.28 -19.90 12.99
CA LYS A 196 7.61 -19.62 14.39
C LYS A 196 7.96 -18.15 14.58
N GLU A 197 8.69 -17.56 13.63
CA GLU A 197 9.05 -16.15 13.64
C GLU A 197 7.80 -15.27 13.43
N ARG A 198 6.91 -15.66 12.51
CA ARG A 198 5.61 -14.99 12.32
C ARG A 198 4.78 -14.99 13.61
N GLU A 199 4.65 -16.15 14.27
CA GLU A 199 3.95 -16.29 15.55
C GLU A 199 4.59 -15.46 16.67
N TRP A 200 5.93 -15.45 16.74
CA TRP A 200 6.67 -14.62 17.68
C TRP A 200 6.37 -13.12 17.48
N LEU A 201 6.36 -12.63 16.24
CA LEU A 201 6.09 -11.22 15.95
C LEU A 201 4.65 -10.83 16.30
N PHE A 202 3.65 -11.67 15.98
CA PHE A 202 2.27 -11.41 16.41
C PHE A 202 2.14 -11.40 17.94
N GLY A 203 2.80 -12.35 18.62
CA GLY A 203 2.86 -12.38 20.08
C GLY A 203 3.48 -11.12 20.67
N LEU A 204 4.53 -10.60 20.06
CA LEU A 204 5.18 -9.36 20.45
C LEU A 204 4.24 -8.15 20.30
N MET A 205 3.51 -8.05 19.18
CA MET A 205 2.56 -6.95 18.97
C MET A 205 1.43 -6.96 20.00
N LEU A 206 0.96 -8.13 20.41
CA LEU A 206 -0.07 -8.29 21.44
C LEU A 206 0.36 -7.80 22.83
N GLN A 207 1.67 -7.75 23.11
CA GLN A 207 2.21 -7.35 24.41
C GLN A 207 2.26 -5.83 24.61
N SER A 208 2.03 -5.03 23.56
CA SER A 208 2.20 -3.59 23.61
C SER A 208 0.92 -2.83 23.26
N ASN A 209 0.59 -1.85 24.10
CA ASN A 209 -0.53 -0.94 23.88
C ASN A 209 -0.37 -0.07 22.62
N LEU A 210 0.84 0.01 22.04
CA LEU A 210 1.08 0.70 20.77
C LEU A 210 0.30 0.06 19.61
N PHE A 211 -0.04 -1.22 19.71
CA PHE A 211 -0.82 -1.96 18.72
C PHE A 211 -2.30 -2.08 19.08
N ASN A 212 -2.75 -1.33 20.09
CA ASN A 212 -4.14 -1.23 20.51
C ASN A 212 -4.80 -2.62 20.67
N PRO A 213 -4.40 -3.39 21.69
CA PRO A 213 -4.97 -4.70 21.95
C PRO A 213 -6.44 -4.56 22.37
N ILE A 214 -7.33 -5.31 21.71
CA ILE A 214 -8.76 -5.36 21.94
C ILE A 214 -9.13 -6.79 22.33
N GLU A 215 -9.75 -6.95 23.49
CA GLU A 215 -10.32 -8.23 23.90
C GLU A 215 -11.75 -8.40 23.37
N ARG A 216 -11.99 -9.50 22.63
CA ARG A 216 -13.33 -9.88 22.13
C ARG A 216 -13.50 -11.39 22.20
N GLY A 217 -14.54 -11.85 22.89
CA GLY A 217 -14.87 -13.29 22.98
C GLY A 217 -13.75 -14.14 23.60
N GLY A 218 -13.08 -13.62 24.64
CA GLY A 218 -11.98 -14.32 25.33
C GLY A 218 -10.68 -14.41 24.54
N LYS A 219 -10.52 -13.62 23.48
CA LYS A 219 -9.29 -13.51 22.67
C LYS A 219 -8.86 -12.06 22.57
N VAL A 220 -7.54 -11.84 22.56
CA VAL A 220 -6.94 -10.51 22.35
C VAL A 220 -6.49 -10.39 20.90
N PHE A 221 -6.82 -9.27 20.27
CA PHE A 221 -6.45 -8.92 18.91
C PHE A 221 -5.77 -7.57 18.89
N VAL A 222 -4.86 -7.32 17.96
CA VAL A 222 -4.37 -5.96 17.70
C VAL A 222 -5.25 -5.30 16.65
N SER A 223 -5.50 -3.99 16.78
CA SER A 223 -6.34 -3.24 15.83
C SER A 223 -5.76 -1.88 15.50
N HIS A 224 -6.00 -1.41 14.29
CA HIS A 224 -5.77 0.00 13.98
C HIS A 224 -6.73 0.89 14.78
N ASP A 225 -6.22 2.01 15.30
CA ASP A 225 -7.03 3.06 15.94
C ASP A 225 -7.42 4.08 14.87
N TYR A 226 -8.63 3.96 14.33
CA TYR A 226 -9.12 4.84 13.27
C TYR A 226 -9.58 6.22 13.76
N SER A 227 -9.49 6.52 15.06
CA SER A 227 -9.92 7.80 15.63
C SER A 227 -8.85 8.91 15.55
N GLN A 228 -7.63 8.55 15.17
CA GLN A 228 -6.48 9.47 15.19
C GLN A 228 -6.36 10.33 13.92
N SER A 229 -5.82 11.54 14.07
CA SER A 229 -5.44 12.41 12.94
C SER A 229 -4.28 11.81 12.13
N LYS A 230 -4.01 12.35 10.95
CA LYS A 230 -2.89 11.92 10.09
C LYS A 230 -1.54 12.08 10.80
N GLU A 231 -1.35 13.17 11.56
CA GLU A 231 -0.13 13.46 12.30
C GLU A 231 0.07 12.46 13.44
N GLN A 232 -0.99 12.17 14.19
CA GLN A 232 -0.99 11.18 15.26
C GLN A 232 -0.67 9.78 14.72
N GLN A 233 -1.26 9.40 13.57
CA GLN A 233 -0.95 8.14 12.89
C GLN A 233 0.53 8.05 12.49
N ARG A 234 1.12 9.14 11.99
CA ARG A 234 2.54 9.17 11.64
C ARG A 234 3.42 9.00 12.88
N GLU A 235 3.10 9.69 13.96
CA GLU A 235 3.86 9.61 15.22
C GLU A 235 3.78 8.22 15.84
N ILE A 236 2.58 7.65 15.98
CA ILE A 236 2.40 6.31 16.56
C ILE A 236 3.07 5.24 15.70
N THR A 237 3.08 5.40 14.38
CA THR A 237 3.81 4.50 13.48
C THR A 237 5.31 4.50 13.80
N MET A 238 5.92 5.67 14.03
CA MET A 238 7.34 5.74 14.40
C MET A 238 7.62 5.08 15.75
N ARG A 239 6.73 5.26 16.74
CA ARG A 239 6.85 4.61 18.06
C ARG A 239 6.72 3.08 17.96
N ARG A 240 5.85 2.59 17.06
CA ARG A 240 5.75 1.15 16.76
C ARG A 240 7.05 0.61 16.14
N ILE A 241 7.65 1.35 15.20
CA ILE A 241 8.94 0.98 14.61
C ILE A 241 10.03 0.91 15.69
N GLU A 242 10.12 1.93 16.54
CA GLU A 242 11.07 1.96 17.66
C GLU A 242 10.89 0.74 18.58
N TYR A 243 9.66 0.45 19.00
CA TYR A 243 9.35 -0.73 19.80
C TYR A 243 9.79 -2.05 19.12
N LEU A 244 9.47 -2.24 17.83
CA LEU A 244 9.89 -3.44 17.09
C LEU A 244 11.41 -3.54 16.97
N LEU A 245 12.10 -2.39 16.82
CA LEU A 245 13.55 -2.31 16.76
C LEU A 245 14.19 -2.77 18.08
N GLU A 246 13.70 -2.25 19.22
CA GLU A 246 14.19 -2.60 20.57
C GLU A 246 14.06 -4.10 20.85
N HIS A 247 13.01 -4.73 20.33
CA HIS A 247 12.74 -6.16 20.51
C HIS A 247 13.42 -7.03 19.45
N GLY A 248 14.32 -6.45 18.63
CA GLY A 248 15.19 -7.20 17.73
C GLY A 248 14.51 -7.71 16.47
N VAL A 249 13.32 -7.21 16.11
CA VAL A 249 12.61 -7.57 14.87
C VAL A 249 13.48 -7.26 13.66
N PHE A 250 14.21 -6.15 13.70
CA PHE A 250 15.07 -5.70 12.60
C PHE A 250 16.51 -6.18 12.69
N LYS A 251 16.82 -7.12 13.59
CA LYS A 251 18.17 -7.67 13.75
C LYS A 251 18.60 -8.36 12.47
N LYS A 252 19.74 -7.93 11.92
CA LYS A 252 20.32 -8.39 10.64
C LYS A 252 19.51 -8.02 9.39
N TRP A 253 18.54 -7.11 9.49
CA TRP A 253 17.79 -6.66 8.31
C TRP A 253 18.68 -6.00 7.25
N PHE A 254 19.68 -5.22 7.65
CA PHE A 254 20.59 -4.55 6.72
C PHE A 254 21.96 -5.23 6.58
N THR A 255 22.31 -6.15 7.48
CA THR A 255 23.65 -6.75 7.56
C THR A 255 23.65 -8.26 7.32
N GLY A 256 22.51 -8.93 7.45
CA GLY A 256 22.40 -10.36 7.17
C GLY A 256 22.37 -10.63 5.68
N LYS A 257 23.08 -11.68 5.27
CA LYS A 257 23.16 -12.15 3.88
C LYS A 257 22.52 -13.53 3.75
N GLY A 258 22.13 -13.88 2.53
CA GLY A 258 21.62 -15.21 2.17
C GLY A 258 20.10 -15.37 2.28
N PRO A 259 19.55 -16.43 1.66
CA PRO A 259 18.12 -16.59 1.44
C PRO A 259 17.32 -16.63 2.75
N GLU A 260 17.82 -17.29 3.79
CA GLU A 260 17.13 -17.39 5.07
C GLU A 260 16.86 -16.02 5.72
N ASN A 261 17.80 -15.07 5.57
CA ASN A 261 17.62 -13.73 6.10
C ASN A 261 16.60 -12.93 5.28
N GLU A 262 16.54 -13.13 3.96
CA GLU A 262 15.53 -12.50 3.10
C GLU A 262 14.12 -13.06 3.36
N TRP A 263 13.98 -14.37 3.50
CA TRP A 263 12.70 -15.00 3.85
C TRP A 263 12.18 -14.53 5.20
N ARG A 264 13.07 -14.36 6.19
CA ARG A 264 12.71 -13.79 7.49
C ARG A 264 12.25 -12.33 7.40
N LYS A 265 12.89 -11.50 6.56
CA LYS A 265 12.45 -10.11 6.31
C LYS A 265 11.05 -10.07 5.70
N LEU A 266 10.83 -10.90 4.67
CA LEU A 266 9.54 -11.01 4.00
C LEU A 266 8.44 -11.42 4.99
N ALA A 267 8.69 -12.47 5.79
CA ALA A 267 7.76 -12.93 6.81
C ALA A 267 7.36 -11.83 7.80
N PHE A 268 8.32 -11.01 8.25
CA PHE A 268 8.03 -9.89 9.16
C PHE A 268 7.30 -8.75 8.46
N SER A 269 7.65 -8.44 7.21
CA SER A 269 6.93 -7.44 6.40
C SER A 269 5.46 -7.83 6.22
N ASP A 270 5.18 -9.10 5.94
CA ASP A 270 3.82 -9.62 5.81
C ASP A 270 3.04 -9.49 7.12
N CYS A 271 3.61 -9.94 8.23
CA CYS A 271 2.96 -9.86 9.54
C CYS A 271 2.60 -8.43 9.93
N VAL A 272 3.50 -7.49 9.66
CA VAL A 272 3.25 -6.07 9.86
C VAL A 272 2.17 -5.55 8.93
N GLY A 273 2.18 -5.96 7.66
CA GLY A 273 1.18 -5.56 6.66
C GLY A 273 -0.23 -6.03 6.98
N VAL A 274 -0.36 -7.20 7.63
CA VAL A 274 -1.64 -7.68 8.16
C VAL A 274 -2.22 -6.75 9.22
N PHE A 275 -1.37 -6.11 10.03
CA PHE A 275 -1.81 -5.15 11.06
C PHE A 275 -1.99 -3.72 10.51
N ASP A 276 -1.01 -3.24 9.73
CA ASP A 276 -0.92 -1.85 9.29
C ASP A 276 -0.14 -1.71 7.99
N TYR A 277 -0.85 -1.29 6.95
CA TYR A 277 -0.26 -1.04 5.64
C TYR A 277 0.70 0.17 5.66
N SER A 278 0.46 1.19 6.48
CA SER A 278 1.37 2.34 6.62
C SER A 278 2.72 1.92 7.22
N LEU A 279 2.67 1.09 8.27
CA LEU A 279 3.87 0.51 8.88
C LEU A 279 4.59 -0.41 7.88
N SER A 280 3.84 -1.27 7.17
CA SER A 280 4.41 -2.16 6.14
C SER A 280 5.06 -1.38 5.00
N ILE A 281 4.44 -0.32 4.47
CA ILE A 281 5.03 0.49 3.40
C ILE A 281 6.31 1.20 3.87
N LYS A 282 6.33 1.75 5.08
CA LYS A 282 7.54 2.40 5.62
C LYS A 282 8.70 1.41 5.77
N LEU A 283 8.44 0.19 6.23
CA LEU A 283 9.47 -0.85 6.33
C LEU A 283 9.81 -1.41 4.94
N GLY A 284 8.81 -1.60 4.09
CA GLY A 284 8.88 -2.16 2.74
C GLY A 284 9.74 -1.32 1.81
N VAL A 285 9.61 0.01 1.83
CA VAL A 285 10.50 0.91 1.07
C VAL A 285 11.97 0.65 1.43
N HIS A 286 12.30 0.45 2.71
CA HIS A 286 13.66 0.11 3.14
C HIS A 286 14.08 -1.32 2.74
N LEU A 287 13.14 -2.26 2.66
CA LEU A 287 13.38 -3.66 2.29
C LEU A 287 13.55 -3.88 0.79
N THR A 288 12.76 -3.21 -0.06
CA THR A 288 12.72 -3.48 -1.50
C THR A 288 13.47 -2.45 -2.34
N LEU A 289 13.44 -1.17 -1.97
CA LEU A 289 14.05 -0.08 -2.75
C LEU A 289 15.46 0.26 -2.26
N TRP A 290 15.64 0.47 -0.95
CA TRP A 290 16.93 0.94 -0.42
C TRP A 290 17.98 -0.16 -0.21
N SER A 291 17.58 -1.42 -0.03
CA SER A 291 18.52 -2.55 0.08
C SER A 291 19.28 -2.77 -1.23
N GLN A 292 18.56 -2.76 -2.37
CA GLN A 292 19.12 -2.91 -3.71
C GLN A 292 19.99 -1.71 -4.11
N LEU A 293 19.60 -0.49 -3.73
CA LEU A 293 20.38 0.71 -4.01
C LEU A 293 21.74 0.68 -3.28
N ARG A 294 21.76 0.19 -2.04
CA ARG A 294 22.99 0.12 -1.23
C ARG A 294 23.95 -0.95 -1.75
N GLU A 295 23.42 -2.09 -2.19
CA GLU A 295 24.23 -3.15 -2.81
C GLU A 295 24.89 -2.65 -4.12
N LYS A 296 24.15 -1.91 -4.95
CA LYS A 296 24.68 -1.25 -6.14
C LYS A 296 25.73 -0.17 -5.84
N LEU A 297 25.53 0.64 -4.80
CA LEU A 297 26.51 1.65 -4.37
C LEU A 297 27.79 1.01 -3.80
N SER A 298 27.69 -0.08 -3.05
CA SER A 298 28.86 -0.81 -2.55
C SER A 298 29.68 -1.52 -3.64
N ILE A 299 29.07 -1.79 -4.80
CA ILE A 299 29.77 -2.28 -6.00
C ILE A 299 30.48 -1.14 -6.75
N LEU A 300 29.98 0.10 -6.64
CA LEU A 300 30.58 1.27 -7.28
C LEU A 300 31.73 1.89 -6.47
N GLU A 301 31.81 1.57 -5.17
CA GLU A 301 32.86 2.03 -4.25
C GLU A 301 34.00 0.99 -4.05
N ALA A 302 33.95 -0.16 -4.75
CA ALA A 302 34.97 -1.22 -4.75
C ALA A 302 35.69 -1.30 -6.10
#